data_AF-A0A8T0G4X5-F1
#
_entry.id   AF-A0A8T0G4X5-F1
#
_cell.length_a   1.000
_cell.length_b   1.000
_cell.length_c   1.000
_cell.angle_alpha   90.00
_cell.angle_beta   90.00
_cell.angle_gamma   90.00
#
_symmetry.space_group_name_H-M   'P 1'
#
loop_
_entity.id
_entity.type
_entity.pdbx_description
1 polymer ?
#
loop_
_entity_poly.entity_id
_entity_poly.type
_entity_poly.pdbx_seq_one_letter_code
_entity_poly.pdbx_strand_id
1 'polypeptide(L)'
;MARTKTVATGTATGRRRRHGAAGAVAKNKVSPAVRFTDMRANVGAKFSIAGAKVSEKMTYLRANVMLKLYRLQHPTHPVKRVAATESIRNMKAAATERRRQKVARAVDNAARKRAQVRERRAMAMARHT
;
A
#
# COMPACT_ATOMS: atom_id res chain seq x y z
N MET A 1 0.40 28.33 60.70
CA MET A 1 -0.59 28.73 59.68
C MET A 1 -0.11 30.02 59.04
N ALA A 2 0.20 30.03 57.74
CA ALA A 2 0.35 31.26 56.95
C ALA A 2 0.23 30.91 55.45
N ARG A 3 -0.94 31.20 54.87
CA ARG A 3 -1.18 31.24 53.43
C ARG A 3 -0.72 32.61 52.94
N THR A 4 0.17 32.68 51.96
CA THR A 4 0.34 33.87 51.14
C THR A 4 0.29 33.47 49.66
N LYS A 5 -0.80 33.90 49.04
CA LYS A 5 -1.15 33.74 47.63
C LYS A 5 -0.19 34.56 46.78
N THR A 6 0.46 33.95 45.80
CA THR A 6 1.13 34.68 44.71
C THR A 6 0.07 35.40 43.87
N VAL A 7 0.09 36.74 43.95
CA VAL A 7 -0.76 37.64 43.18
C VAL A 7 -0.22 37.70 41.75
N ALA A 8 -1.06 37.27 40.80
CA ALA A 8 -0.90 37.52 39.38
C ALA A 8 -1.52 38.89 39.04
N THR A 9 -0.70 39.83 38.60
CA THR A 9 -1.07 41.11 37.96
C THR A 9 0.22 41.61 37.28
N GLY A 10 0.34 41.85 35.98
CA GLY A 10 -0.60 41.99 34.89
C GLY A 10 -0.07 43.13 34.01
N THR A 11 0.45 42.83 32.82
CA THR A 11 0.59 43.83 31.75
C THR A 11 0.37 43.14 30.40
N ALA A 12 -0.84 43.30 29.89
CA ALA A 12 -1.16 43.06 28.50
C ALA A 12 -0.52 44.15 27.65
N THR A 13 0.36 43.78 26.73
CA THR A 13 0.55 44.50 25.46
C THR A 13 0.63 43.47 24.34
N GLY A 14 -0.37 43.54 23.46
CA GLY A 14 -0.58 42.56 22.41
C GLY A 14 0.58 42.52 21.43
N ARG A 15 1.40 41.47 21.52
CA ARG A 15 2.15 41.00 20.37
C ARG A 15 1.23 40.08 19.59
N ARG A 16 0.41 40.68 18.71
CA ARG A 16 -0.28 39.96 17.63
C ARG A 16 0.78 39.08 16.96
N ARG A 17 0.80 37.79 17.31
CA ARG A 17 1.39 36.76 16.47
C ARG A 17 0.58 36.82 15.19
N ARG A 18 1.01 37.66 14.25
CA ARG A 18 0.74 37.45 12.84
C ARG A 18 1.35 36.07 12.59
N HIS A 19 0.51 35.05 12.72
CA HIS A 19 0.74 33.77 12.08
C HIS A 19 0.85 34.13 10.61
N GLY A 20 2.09 34.34 10.17
CA GLY A 20 2.38 34.72 8.82
C GLY A 20 1.63 33.76 7.92
N ALA A 21 0.95 34.34 6.94
CA ALA A 21 0.43 33.65 5.78
C ALA A 21 1.51 32.85 4.98
N ALA A 22 2.69 32.61 5.55
CA ALA A 22 3.71 31.70 5.07
C ALA A 22 3.41 30.22 5.40
N GLY A 23 2.64 29.92 6.46
CA GLY A 23 2.35 28.53 6.86
C GLY A 23 1.10 27.91 6.21
N ALA A 24 0.21 28.74 5.67
CA ALA A 24 -1.09 28.29 5.13
C ALA A 24 -1.08 28.08 3.61
N VAL A 25 -0.20 28.77 2.86
CA VAL A 25 -0.18 28.72 1.38
C VAL A 25 0.52 27.46 0.85
N ALA A 26 1.31 26.76 1.69
CA ALA A 26 1.96 25.52 1.32
C ALA A 26 1.05 24.27 1.41
N LYS A 27 -0.18 24.38 1.94
CA LYS A 27 -1.00 23.19 2.22
C LYS A 27 -1.80 22.66 1.03
N ASN A 28 -1.95 23.40 -0.08
CA ASN A 28 -2.86 22.99 -1.17
C ASN A 28 -2.31 23.12 -2.61
N LYS A 29 -1.01 23.32 -2.83
CA LYS A 29 -0.43 23.34 -4.19
C LYS A 29 0.33 22.05 -4.52
N VAL A 30 -0.34 20.90 -4.41
CA VAL A 30 0.07 19.73 -5.19
C VAL A 30 -0.27 20.05 -6.63
N SER A 31 0.73 20.24 -7.51
CA SER A 31 0.44 20.62 -8.89
C SER A 31 -0.47 19.57 -9.55
N PRO A 32 -1.34 19.96 -10.49
CA PRO A 32 -2.18 19.01 -11.22
C PRO A 32 -1.38 17.83 -11.76
N ALA A 33 -0.15 18.07 -12.25
CA ALA A 33 0.78 17.04 -12.71
C ALA A 33 1.10 15.99 -11.63
N VAL A 34 1.36 16.39 -10.38
CA VAL A 34 1.64 15.45 -9.28
C VAL A 34 0.37 14.64 -8.92
N ARG A 35 -0.81 15.27 -8.96
CA ARG A 35 -2.08 14.57 -8.76
C ARG A 35 -2.35 13.54 -9.85
N PHE A 36 -2.12 13.87 -11.12
CA PHE A 36 -2.26 12.92 -12.24
C PHE A 36 -1.27 11.76 -12.14
N THR A 37 -0.02 12.01 -11.74
CA THR A 37 0.96 10.94 -11.53
C THR A 37 0.59 10.03 -10.37
N ASP A 38 0.09 10.60 -9.26
CA ASP A 38 -0.37 9.83 -8.11
C ASP A 38 -1.60 8.97 -8.49
N MET A 39 -2.55 9.54 -9.25
CA MET A 39 -3.68 8.80 -9.81
C MET A 39 -3.22 7.66 -10.73
N ARG A 40 -2.32 7.93 -11.69
CA ARG A 40 -1.79 6.90 -12.61
C ARG A 40 -1.03 5.80 -11.88
N ALA A 41 -0.22 6.15 -10.89
CA ALA A 41 0.49 5.18 -10.05
C ALA A 41 -0.49 4.32 -9.22
N ASN A 42 -1.54 4.92 -8.67
CA ASN A 42 -2.58 4.21 -7.91
C ASN A 42 -3.38 3.26 -8.78
N VAL A 43 -3.81 3.72 -9.95
CA VAL A 43 -4.58 2.93 -10.91
C VAL A 43 -3.75 1.75 -11.40
N GLY A 44 -2.48 1.98 -11.79
CA GLY A 44 -1.56 0.92 -12.19
C GLY A 44 -1.35 -0.12 -11.08
N ALA A 45 -1.15 0.32 -9.83
CA ALA A 45 -1.04 -0.58 -8.69
C ALA A 45 -2.30 -1.43 -8.48
N LYS A 46 -3.49 -0.81 -8.55
CA LYS A 46 -4.78 -1.51 -8.41
C LYS A 46 -4.95 -2.59 -9.48
N PHE A 47 -4.62 -2.30 -10.74
CA PHE A 47 -4.68 -3.28 -11.82
C PHE A 47 -3.68 -4.43 -11.60
N SER A 48 -2.44 -4.14 -11.19
CA SER A 48 -1.47 -5.19 -10.88
C SER A 48 -1.91 -6.09 -9.70
N ILE A 49 -2.51 -5.49 -8.66
CA ILE A 49 -3.07 -6.23 -7.52
C ILE A 49 -4.25 -7.11 -7.96
N ALA A 50 -5.14 -6.57 -8.79
CA ALA A 50 -6.26 -7.33 -9.35
C ALA A 50 -5.76 -8.52 -10.19
N GLY A 51 -4.79 -8.29 -11.08
CA GLY A 51 -4.16 -9.36 -11.87
C GLY A 51 -3.50 -10.43 -11.01
N ALA A 52 -2.84 -10.04 -9.90
CA ALA A 52 -2.28 -10.99 -8.95
C ALA A 52 -3.37 -11.87 -8.30
N LYS A 53 -4.50 -11.29 -7.89
CA LYS A 53 -5.64 -12.04 -7.33
C LYS A 53 -6.29 -12.97 -8.37
N VAL A 54 -6.43 -12.53 -9.62
CA VAL A 54 -6.94 -13.38 -10.70
C VAL A 54 -6.00 -14.56 -10.93
N SER A 55 -4.68 -14.33 -10.95
CA SER A 55 -3.70 -15.41 -11.11
C SER A 55 -3.75 -16.44 -9.97
N GLU A 56 -4.00 -15.99 -8.73
CA GLU A 56 -4.23 -16.88 -7.57
C GLU A 56 -5.48 -17.74 -7.80
N LYS A 57 -6.61 -17.12 -8.17
CA LYS A 57 -7.87 -17.83 -8.42
C LYS A 57 -7.76 -18.86 -9.54
N MET A 58 -7.09 -18.53 -10.64
CA MET A 58 -6.87 -19.48 -11.74
C MET A 58 -6.00 -20.67 -11.30
N THR A 59 -4.99 -20.41 -10.46
CA THR A 59 -4.17 -21.49 -9.89
C THR A 59 -4.99 -22.39 -8.97
N TYR A 60 -5.89 -21.81 -8.17
CA TYR A 60 -6.79 -22.57 -7.29
C TYR A 60 -7.76 -23.44 -8.09
N LEU A 61 -8.31 -22.90 -9.17
CA LEU A 61 -9.19 -23.64 -10.08
C LEU A 61 -8.44 -24.82 -10.69
N ARG A 62 -7.24 -24.59 -11.25
CA ARG A 62 -6.39 -25.65 -11.81
C ARG A 62 -6.10 -26.73 -10.78
N ALA A 63 -5.73 -26.35 -9.56
CA ALA A 63 -5.46 -27.29 -8.50
C ALA A 63 -6.71 -28.14 -8.17
N ASN A 64 -7.89 -27.53 -8.06
CA ASN A 64 -9.13 -28.28 -7.82
C ASN A 64 -9.47 -29.26 -8.97
N VAL A 65 -9.25 -28.86 -10.22
CA VAL A 65 -9.44 -29.75 -11.38
C VAL A 65 -8.47 -30.93 -11.31
N MET A 66 -7.19 -30.68 -11.00
CA MET A 66 -6.22 -31.75 -10.79
C MET A 66 -6.64 -32.71 -9.68
N LEU A 67 -7.19 -32.22 -8.57
CA LEU A 67 -7.70 -33.10 -7.50
C LEU A 67 -8.82 -34.01 -7.99
N LYS A 68 -9.76 -33.44 -8.76
CA LYS A 68 -10.90 -34.20 -9.29
C LYS A 68 -10.42 -35.27 -10.27
N LEU A 69 -9.56 -34.91 -11.22
CA LEU A 69 -8.98 -35.86 -12.17
C LEU A 69 -8.21 -36.97 -11.44
N TYR A 70 -7.42 -36.61 -10.43
CA TYR A 70 -6.69 -37.60 -9.64
C TYR A 70 -7.61 -38.56 -8.90
N ARG A 71 -8.69 -38.06 -8.30
CA ARG A 71 -9.71 -38.88 -7.61
C ARG A 71 -10.46 -39.81 -8.57
N LEU A 72 -10.63 -39.42 -9.82
CA LEU A 72 -11.21 -40.25 -10.87
C LEU A 72 -10.24 -41.33 -11.34
N GLN A 73 -8.96 -41.00 -11.52
CA GLN A 73 -7.93 -41.94 -11.95
C GLN A 73 -7.57 -42.99 -10.88
N HIS A 74 -7.70 -42.62 -9.60
CA HIS A 74 -7.40 -43.50 -8.47
C HIS A 74 -8.57 -43.51 -7.47
N PRO A 75 -9.67 -44.24 -7.79
CA PRO A 75 -10.89 -44.21 -6.97
C PRO A 75 -10.70 -44.86 -5.59
N THR A 76 -9.87 -45.89 -5.47
CA THR A 76 -9.77 -46.76 -4.29
C THR A 76 -8.44 -46.68 -3.53
N HIS A 77 -7.46 -45.88 -3.97
CA HIS A 77 -6.16 -45.77 -3.28
C HIS A 77 -6.11 -44.62 -2.25
N PRO A 78 -6.21 -44.89 -0.93
CA PRO A 78 -6.31 -43.85 0.09
C PRO A 78 -5.02 -43.03 0.25
N VAL A 79 -3.85 -43.67 0.28
CA VAL A 79 -2.54 -43.00 0.48
C VAL A 79 -2.26 -41.99 -0.65
N LYS A 80 -2.50 -42.42 -1.89
CA LYS A 80 -2.37 -41.57 -3.09
C LYS A 80 -3.30 -40.36 -3.04
N ARG A 81 -4.54 -40.55 -2.55
CA ARG A 81 -5.52 -39.46 -2.40
C ARG A 81 -5.07 -38.44 -1.35
N VAL A 82 -4.51 -38.88 -0.22
CA VAL A 82 -3.97 -37.98 0.82
C VAL A 82 -2.79 -37.17 0.26
N ALA A 83 -1.84 -37.82 -0.40
CA ALA A 83 -0.70 -37.13 -1.04
C ALA A 83 -1.16 -36.11 -2.10
N ALA A 84 -2.19 -36.42 -2.89
CA ALA A 84 -2.76 -35.47 -3.83
C ALA A 84 -3.44 -34.27 -3.14
N THR A 85 -4.12 -34.48 -2.02
CA THR A 85 -4.69 -33.37 -1.24
C THR A 85 -3.62 -32.48 -0.62
N GLU A 86 -2.55 -33.05 -0.09
CA GLU A 86 -1.42 -32.31 0.49
C GLU A 86 -0.67 -31.51 -0.58
N SER A 87 -0.34 -32.13 -1.72
CA SER A 87 0.33 -31.43 -2.82
C SER A 87 -0.49 -30.24 -3.34
N ILE A 88 -1.82 -30.38 -3.42
CA ILE A 88 -2.72 -29.30 -3.82
C ILE A 88 -2.85 -28.22 -2.75
N ARG A 89 -2.83 -28.59 -1.47
CA ARG A 89 -2.77 -27.63 -0.37
C ARG A 89 -1.50 -26.78 -0.46
N ASN A 90 -0.36 -27.42 -0.70
CA ASN A 90 0.93 -26.75 -0.89
C ASN A 90 0.92 -25.85 -2.12
N MET A 91 0.34 -26.30 -3.24
CA MET A 91 0.20 -25.51 -4.45
C MET A 91 -0.63 -24.23 -4.24
N LYS A 92 -1.73 -24.34 -3.48
CA LYS A 92 -2.56 -23.18 -3.10
C LYS A 92 -1.80 -22.22 -2.18
N ALA A 93 -1.13 -22.74 -1.16
CA ALA A 93 -0.31 -21.94 -0.25
C ALA A 93 0.78 -21.15 -1.00
N ALA A 94 1.52 -21.82 -1.88
CA ALA A 94 2.53 -21.19 -2.73
C ALA A 94 1.93 -20.12 -3.67
N ALA A 95 0.73 -20.34 -4.21
CA ALA A 95 0.04 -19.35 -5.03
C ALA A 95 -0.35 -18.10 -4.22
N THR A 96 -0.81 -18.25 -2.97
CA THR A 96 -1.06 -17.12 -2.07
C THR A 96 0.21 -16.36 -1.74
N GLU A 97 1.32 -17.04 -1.47
CA GLU A 97 2.60 -16.37 -1.22
C GLU A 97 3.06 -15.57 -2.44
N ARG A 98 3.02 -16.17 -3.63
CA ARG A 98 3.32 -15.47 -4.88
C ARG A 98 2.42 -14.25 -5.09
N ARG A 99 1.13 -14.35 -4.75
CA ARG A 99 0.22 -13.19 -4.78
C ARG A 99 0.69 -12.10 -3.83
N ARG A 100 1.00 -12.44 -2.57
CA ARG A 100 1.49 -11.47 -1.57
C ARG A 100 2.75 -10.76 -2.08
N GLN A 101 3.70 -11.51 -2.65
CA GLN A 101 4.90 -10.93 -3.26
C GLN A 101 4.58 -10.00 -4.44
N LYS A 102 3.70 -10.40 -5.36
CA LYS A 102 3.28 -9.54 -6.49
C LYS A 102 2.58 -8.26 -6.01
N VAL A 103 1.74 -8.35 -4.99
CA VAL A 103 1.07 -7.19 -4.38
C VAL A 103 2.09 -6.26 -3.73
N ALA A 104 3.03 -6.80 -2.94
CA ALA A 104 4.10 -6.02 -2.33
C ALA A 104 4.93 -5.27 -3.38
N ARG A 105 5.33 -5.95 -4.46
CA ARG A 105 6.05 -5.33 -5.60
C ARG A 105 5.24 -4.23 -6.28
N ALA A 106 3.94 -4.43 -6.47
CA ALA A 106 3.07 -3.42 -7.07
C ALA A 106 2.95 -2.16 -6.20
N VAL A 107 2.86 -2.33 -4.89
CA VAL A 107 2.82 -1.22 -3.92
C VAL A 107 4.16 -0.49 -3.88
N ASP A 108 5.28 -1.22 -3.81
CA ASP A 108 6.63 -0.63 -3.82
C ASP A 108 6.88 0.17 -5.11
N ASN A 109 6.57 -0.41 -6.27
CA ASN A 109 6.69 0.31 -7.55
C ASN A 109 5.84 1.58 -7.62
N ALA A 110 4.63 1.56 -7.05
CA ALA A 110 3.80 2.75 -6.96
C ALA A 110 4.43 3.79 -6.03
N ALA A 111 4.92 3.38 -4.87
CA ALA A 111 5.59 4.28 -3.92
C ALA A 111 6.83 4.93 -4.53
N ARG A 112 7.68 4.15 -5.22
CA ARG A 112 8.86 4.66 -5.94
C ARG A 112 8.50 5.70 -7.00
N LYS A 113 7.45 5.45 -7.80
CA LYS A 113 6.98 6.43 -8.80
C LYS A 113 6.52 7.74 -8.16
N ARG A 114 5.79 7.66 -7.03
CA ARG A 114 5.38 8.87 -6.30
C ARG A 114 6.57 9.60 -5.68
N ALA A 115 7.56 8.87 -5.14
CA ALA A 115 8.78 9.44 -4.58
C ALA A 115 9.61 10.18 -5.63
N GLN A 116 9.87 9.55 -6.78
CA GLN A 116 10.61 10.16 -7.90
C GLN A 116 9.98 11.47 -8.39
N VAL A 117 8.65 11.53 -8.47
CA VAL A 117 7.94 12.76 -8.88
C VAL A 117 8.15 13.88 -7.85
N ARG A 118 8.14 13.54 -6.56
CA ARG A 118 8.37 14.51 -5.47
C ARG A 118 9.82 15.00 -5.45
N GLU A 119 10.79 14.09 -5.61
CA GLU A 119 12.22 14.43 -5.70
C GLU A 119 12.52 15.35 -6.88
N ARG A 120 12.02 15.02 -8.09
CA ARG A 120 12.19 15.87 -9.27
C ARG A 120 11.63 17.27 -9.06
N ARG A 121 10.50 17.39 -8.37
CA ARG A 121 9.90 18.69 -8.03
C ARG A 121 10.74 19.46 -7.00
N ALA A 122 11.24 18.77 -5.98
CA ALA A 122 12.14 19.38 -5.00
C ALA A 122 13.41 19.93 -5.67
N MET A 123 14.01 19.16 -6.59
CA MET A 123 15.17 19.61 -7.38
C MET A 123 14.83 20.79 -8.29
N ALA A 124 13.67 20.79 -8.95
CA ALA A 124 13.24 21.90 -9.78
C ALA A 124 13.05 23.19 -8.95
N MET A 125 12.49 23.08 -7.73
CA MET A 125 12.37 24.22 -6.81
C MET A 125 13.73 24.76 -6.37
N ALA A 126 14.67 23.88 -6.02
CA ALA A 126 16.01 24.27 -5.59
C ALA A 126 16.89 24.89 -6.71
N ARG A 127 16.58 24.64 -8.00
CA ARG A 127 17.29 25.26 -9.13
C ARG A 127 16.85 26.69 -9.45
N HIS A 128 15.72 27.12 -8.88
CA HIS A 128 15.14 28.44 -9.11
C HIS A 128 15.19 29.33 -7.86
N THR A 129 15.91 28.90 -6.83
CA THR A 129 16.27 29.67 -5.61
C THR A 129 17.73 30.02 -5.67
#